data_AF-A0A7R9TSS0-F1
#
_entry.id   AF-A0A7R9TSS0-F1
#
_cell.length_a   1.000
_cell.length_b   1.000
_cell.length_c   1.000
_cell.angle_alpha   90.00
_cell.angle_beta   90.00
_cell.angle_gamma   90.00
#
_symmetry.space_group_name_H-M   'P 1'
#
loop_
_entity.id
_entity.type
_entity.pdbx_description
1 polymer ?
#
loop_
_entity_poly.entity_id
_entity_poly.type
_entity_poly.pdbx_seq_one_letter_code
_entity_poly.pdbx_strand_id
1 'polypeptide(L)'
;MAGATGTIAHIMEGMVEDLEALVSKSLLSAEEGRAVAARRASHEHKLRRRVARRADYTRYVEYEKALNELLKKRRARLGLSDLKKTKADYSVTKHCAFVYERALRKFKDDQSLWRDYFAFLRATRSHKALQKALAKALALHPTSAGMWLYAAGFEYSVQGNAAAARKLLQRGLRMNGGSQRLWVESFAFELRYARGLRLRRETLGLSMPVDGGEEDPGRAALAEVLAGEAGARVVRNACDAEQSKVADKAALAAALAAKLGETRLGGEQPRAAAAVDAAL
;
A
#
# COMPACT_ATOMS: atom_id res chain seq x y z
N MET A 1 -6.74 3.98 40.96
CA MET A 1 -6.30 2.75 40.23
C MET A 1 -7.45 1.89 39.70
N ALA A 2 -8.74 2.26 39.87
CA ALA A 2 -9.90 1.44 39.45
C ALA A 2 -10.34 1.61 37.98
N GLY A 3 -10.16 2.78 37.35
CA GLY A 3 -10.50 2.97 35.92
C GLY A 3 -9.58 2.23 34.93
N ALA A 4 -8.46 1.72 35.45
CA ALA A 4 -7.33 1.12 34.76
C ALA A 4 -7.53 -0.35 34.39
N THR A 5 -8.16 -1.11 35.29
CA THR A 5 -8.54 -2.51 35.10
C THR A 5 -9.80 -2.60 34.24
N GLY A 6 -10.72 -1.65 34.39
CA GLY A 6 -11.95 -1.59 33.58
C GLY A 6 -11.71 -1.46 32.07
N THR A 7 -10.66 -0.74 31.62
CA THR A 7 -10.37 -0.62 30.18
C THR A 7 -9.84 -1.92 29.58
N ILE A 8 -9.02 -2.67 30.32
CA ILE A 8 -8.54 -3.99 29.87
C ILE A 8 -9.69 -4.98 29.91
N ALA A 9 -10.46 -5.02 31.00
CA ALA A 9 -11.62 -5.90 31.13
C ALA A 9 -12.59 -5.71 29.95
N HIS A 10 -12.92 -4.46 29.60
CA HIS A 10 -13.78 -4.16 28.47
C HIS A 10 -13.21 -4.63 27.11
N ILE A 11 -11.90 -4.44 26.87
CA ILE A 11 -11.26 -4.94 25.64
C ILE A 11 -11.25 -6.48 25.62
N MET A 12 -11.00 -7.11 26.77
CA MET A 12 -10.97 -8.56 26.92
C MET A 12 -12.37 -9.17 26.75
N GLU A 13 -13.42 -8.56 27.29
CA GLU A 13 -14.81 -9.00 27.14
C GLU A 13 -15.21 -9.10 25.67
N GLY A 14 -14.95 -8.04 24.88
CA GLY A 14 -15.21 -8.08 23.44
C GLY A 14 -14.39 -9.14 22.69
N MET A 15 -13.21 -9.52 23.19
CA MET A 15 -12.40 -10.60 22.61
C MET A 15 -12.89 -12.00 23.02
N VAL A 16 -13.56 -12.14 24.16
CA VAL A 16 -14.08 -13.43 24.64
C VAL A 16 -15.24 -13.87 23.75
N GLU A 17 -16.18 -12.98 23.41
CA GLU A 17 -17.29 -13.28 22.49
C GLU A 17 -16.78 -13.80 21.14
N ASP A 18 -15.74 -13.15 20.60
CA ASP A 18 -15.10 -13.54 19.34
C ASP A 18 -14.40 -14.91 19.43
N LEU A 19 -13.84 -15.25 20.59
CA LEU A 19 -13.19 -16.55 20.83
C LEU A 19 -14.22 -17.67 21.06
N GLU A 20 -15.29 -17.42 21.79
CA GLU A 20 -16.41 -18.35 21.96
C GLU A 20 -17.06 -18.70 20.61
N ALA A 21 -17.20 -17.72 19.73
CA ALA A 21 -17.67 -17.93 18.36
C ALA A 21 -16.71 -18.76 17.49
N LEU A 22 -15.42 -18.80 17.82
CA LEU A 22 -14.43 -19.69 17.17
C LEU A 22 -14.44 -21.10 17.77
N VAL A 23 -14.70 -21.23 19.08
CA VAL A 23 -14.84 -22.52 19.76
C VAL A 23 -16.11 -23.25 19.32
N SER A 24 -17.24 -22.54 19.20
CA SER A 24 -18.50 -23.13 18.74
C SER A 24 -18.43 -23.72 17.33
N LYS A 25 -17.48 -23.24 16.52
CA LYS A 25 -17.20 -23.71 15.16
C LYS A 25 -16.13 -24.79 15.06
N SER A 26 -15.70 -25.35 16.20
CA SER A 26 -14.63 -26.34 16.32
C SER A 26 -13.29 -25.93 15.68
N LEU A 27 -13.05 -24.62 15.46
CA LEU A 27 -11.77 -24.11 14.97
C LEU A 27 -10.71 -24.07 16.09
N LEU A 28 -11.17 -23.89 17.33
CA LEU A 28 -10.38 -23.92 18.55
C LEU A 28 -11.03 -24.87 19.56
N SER A 29 -10.20 -25.60 20.30
CA SER A 29 -10.66 -26.27 21.52
C SER A 29 -10.95 -25.23 22.61
N ALA A 30 -11.83 -25.55 23.57
CA ALA A 30 -12.11 -24.70 24.71
C ALA A 30 -10.86 -24.40 25.57
N GLU A 31 -9.91 -25.35 25.63
CA GLU A 31 -8.62 -25.16 26.32
C GLU A 31 -7.72 -24.19 25.55
N GLU A 32 -7.67 -24.31 24.23
CA GLU A 32 -6.89 -23.43 23.37
C GLU A 32 -7.46 -22.01 23.36
N GLY A 33 -8.79 -21.86 23.37
CA GLY A 33 -9.47 -20.57 23.50
C GLY A 33 -9.06 -19.86 24.80
N ARG A 34 -9.07 -20.57 25.94
CA ARG A 34 -8.58 -20.05 27.22
C ARG A 34 -7.10 -19.68 27.17
N ALA A 35 -6.26 -20.51 26.55
CA ALA A 35 -4.83 -20.22 26.40
C ALA A 35 -4.58 -18.97 25.53
N VAL A 36 -5.34 -18.80 24.44
CA VAL A 36 -5.28 -17.60 23.58
C VAL A 36 -5.72 -16.37 24.35
N ALA A 37 -6.80 -16.44 25.13
CA ALA A 37 -7.26 -15.35 25.98
C ALA A 37 -6.19 -14.95 27.02
N ALA A 38 -5.57 -15.92 27.70
CA ALA A 38 -4.50 -15.65 28.66
C ALA A 38 -3.26 -14.99 28.02
N ARG A 39 -2.89 -15.42 26.80
CA ARG A 39 -1.80 -14.80 26.03
C ARG A 39 -2.14 -13.36 25.63
N ARG A 40 -3.36 -13.11 25.14
CA ARG A 40 -3.84 -11.77 24.81
C ARG A 40 -3.83 -10.85 26.04
N ALA A 41 -4.31 -11.32 27.19
CA ALA A 41 -4.25 -10.58 28.45
C ALA A 41 -2.80 -10.20 28.80
N SER A 42 -1.87 -11.14 28.69
CA SER A 42 -0.45 -10.91 28.95
C SER A 42 0.14 -9.85 28.01
N HIS A 43 -0.26 -9.82 26.74
CA HIS A 43 0.12 -8.77 25.81
C HIS A 43 -0.51 -7.42 26.17
N GLU A 44 -1.80 -7.37 26.51
CA GLU A 44 -2.48 -6.14 26.90
C GLU A 44 -1.86 -5.50 28.16
N HIS A 45 -1.47 -6.32 29.15
CA HIS A 45 -0.72 -5.84 30.31
C HIS A 45 0.65 -5.25 29.93
N LYS A 46 1.37 -5.89 28.98
CA LYS A 46 2.66 -5.37 28.48
C LYS A 46 2.48 -4.06 27.70
N LEU A 47 1.41 -3.92 26.92
CA LEU A 47 1.12 -2.70 26.14
C LEU A 47 0.78 -1.49 27.03
N ARG A 48 0.31 -1.73 28.25
CA ARG A 48 -0.11 -0.67 29.19
C ARG A 48 1.03 -0.11 30.06
N ARG A 49 2.27 -0.52 29.82
CA ARG A 49 3.45 0.07 30.46
C ARG A 49 3.43 1.60 30.32
N ARG A 50 3.91 2.31 31.36
CA ARG A 50 4.00 3.78 31.38
C ARG A 50 4.77 4.32 30.16
N VAL A 51 5.82 3.60 29.76
CA VAL A 51 6.55 3.84 28.52
C VAL A 51 6.19 2.74 27.53
N ALA A 52 5.46 3.10 26.48
CA ALA A 52 5.14 2.18 25.40
C ALA A 52 6.40 1.88 24.59
N ARG A 53 6.62 0.60 24.25
CA ARG A 53 7.72 0.15 23.40
C ARG A 53 7.17 -0.41 22.09
N ARG A 54 7.76 -0.01 20.95
CA ARG A 54 7.39 -0.55 19.64
C ARG A 54 7.46 -2.07 19.59
N ALA A 55 8.53 -2.65 20.15
CA ALA A 55 8.75 -4.09 20.15
C ALA A 55 7.60 -4.89 20.79
N ASP A 56 6.91 -4.34 21.79
CA ASP A 56 5.79 -5.03 22.44
C ASP A 56 4.56 -5.09 21.51
N TYR A 57 4.34 -4.06 20.68
CA TYR A 57 3.31 -4.08 19.64
C TYR A 57 3.68 -5.04 18.50
N THR A 58 4.94 -5.01 18.03
CA THR A 58 5.40 -5.89 16.95
C THR A 58 5.23 -7.37 17.34
N ARG A 59 5.67 -7.76 18.55
CA ARG A 59 5.49 -9.12 19.07
C ARG A 59 4.03 -9.53 19.17
N TYR A 60 3.14 -8.60 19.57
CA TYR A 60 1.72 -8.89 19.65
C TYR A 60 1.11 -9.11 18.27
N VAL A 61 1.47 -8.27 17.31
CA VAL A 61 1.05 -8.42 15.90
C VAL A 61 1.57 -9.73 15.30
N GLU A 62 2.82 -10.10 15.55
CA GLU A 62 3.40 -11.36 15.09
C GLU A 62 2.64 -12.56 15.66
N TYR A 63 2.30 -12.52 16.95
CA TYR A 63 1.47 -13.54 17.59
C TYR A 63 0.09 -13.66 16.91
N GLU A 64 -0.59 -12.54 16.68
CA GLU A 64 -1.91 -12.55 16.03
C GLU A 64 -1.84 -13.01 14.56
N LYS A 65 -0.77 -12.66 13.84
CA LYS A 65 -0.52 -13.20 12.50
C LYS A 65 -0.31 -14.71 12.53
N ALA A 66 0.49 -15.22 13.46
CA ALA A 66 0.71 -16.66 13.61
C ALA A 66 -0.59 -17.41 13.97
N LEU A 67 -1.41 -16.82 14.85
CA LEU A 67 -2.73 -17.37 15.18
C LEU A 67 -3.65 -17.41 13.95
N ASN A 68 -3.67 -16.35 13.14
CA ASN A 68 -4.46 -16.30 11.91
C ASN A 68 -4.03 -17.39 10.91
N GLU A 69 -2.72 -17.60 10.73
CA GLU A 69 -2.20 -18.65 9.86
C GLU A 69 -2.54 -20.06 10.37
N LEU A 70 -2.47 -20.27 11.69
CA LEU A 70 -2.90 -21.54 12.30
C LEU A 70 -4.39 -21.81 12.01
N LEU A 71 -5.26 -20.82 12.19
CA LEU A 71 -6.69 -20.96 11.94
C LEU A 71 -6.99 -21.20 10.46
N LYS A 72 -6.28 -20.54 9.54
CA LYS A 72 -6.40 -20.79 8.09
C LYS A 72 -6.05 -22.24 7.74
N LYS A 73 -4.95 -22.77 8.28
CA LYS A 73 -4.52 -24.16 8.06
C LYS A 73 -5.53 -25.16 8.63
N ARG A 74 -6.05 -24.91 9.84
CA ARG A 74 -7.07 -25.77 10.45
C ARG A 74 -8.37 -25.77 9.67
N ARG A 75 -8.80 -24.60 9.20
CA ARG A 75 -9.98 -24.47 8.34
C ARG A 75 -9.84 -25.27 7.05
N ALA A 76 -8.67 -25.22 6.41
CA ALA A 76 -8.38 -26.01 5.21
C ALA A 76 -8.41 -27.51 5.51
N ARG A 77 -7.81 -27.94 6.64
CA ARG A 77 -7.82 -29.36 7.06
C ARG A 77 -9.22 -29.91 7.35
N LEU A 78 -10.09 -29.09 7.92
CA LEU A 78 -11.46 -29.45 8.27
C LEU A 78 -12.44 -29.32 7.09
N GLY A 79 -11.97 -28.98 5.88
CA GLY A 79 -12.81 -28.85 4.70
C GLY A 79 -13.80 -27.67 4.72
N LEU A 80 -13.70 -26.75 5.69
CA LEU A 80 -14.57 -25.55 5.74
C LEU A 80 -14.03 -24.42 4.85
N SER A 81 -13.13 -24.70 3.91
CA SER A 81 -12.61 -23.70 2.95
C SER A 81 -13.73 -23.12 2.09
N ASP A 82 -14.68 -23.97 1.71
CA ASP A 82 -15.71 -23.66 0.72
C ASP A 82 -16.94 -23.00 1.37
N LEU A 83 -17.03 -23.11 2.70
CA LEU A 83 -18.08 -22.46 3.48
C LEU A 83 -17.84 -20.96 3.55
N LYS A 84 -18.95 -20.19 3.47
CA LYS A 84 -18.92 -18.73 3.53
C LYS A 84 -18.25 -18.25 4.83
N LYS A 85 -17.26 -17.37 4.69
CA LYS A 85 -16.58 -16.75 5.83
C LYS A 85 -17.58 -15.94 6.67
N THR A 86 -17.68 -16.25 7.96
CA THR A 86 -18.53 -15.55 8.92
C THR A 86 -17.73 -14.45 9.62
N LYS A 87 -18.42 -13.56 10.37
CA LYS A 87 -17.80 -12.51 11.20
C LYS A 87 -16.67 -13.04 12.10
N ALA A 88 -16.85 -14.21 12.73
CA ALA A 88 -15.83 -14.84 13.58
C ALA A 88 -14.51 -15.15 12.84
N ASP A 89 -14.55 -15.40 11.53
CA ASP A 89 -13.32 -15.69 10.76
C ASP A 89 -12.47 -14.44 10.55
N TYR A 90 -13.10 -13.27 10.63
CA TYR A 90 -12.42 -11.98 10.52
C TYR A 90 -12.04 -11.40 11.89
N SER A 91 -12.41 -12.04 13.01
CA SER A 91 -12.16 -11.49 14.36
C SER A 91 -10.67 -11.29 14.63
N VAL A 92 -9.84 -12.31 14.37
CA VAL A 92 -8.37 -12.24 14.54
C VAL A 92 -7.75 -11.18 13.62
N THR A 93 -8.23 -11.09 12.40
CA THR A 93 -7.76 -10.08 11.43
C THR A 93 -8.13 -8.67 11.86
N LYS A 94 -9.36 -8.47 12.35
CA LYS A 94 -9.85 -7.19 12.90
C LYS A 94 -9.06 -6.81 14.15
N HIS A 95 -8.75 -7.77 15.01
CA HIS A 95 -7.95 -7.56 16.20
C HIS A 95 -6.51 -7.16 15.85
N CYS A 96 -5.88 -7.83 14.88
CA CYS A 96 -4.58 -7.42 14.38
C CYS A 96 -4.59 -5.97 13.86
N ALA A 97 -5.62 -5.59 13.08
CA ALA A 97 -5.80 -4.20 12.65
C ALA A 97 -5.98 -3.22 13.83
N PHE A 98 -6.72 -3.62 14.86
CA PHE A 98 -6.91 -2.82 16.08
C PHE A 98 -5.60 -2.60 16.85
N VAL A 99 -4.76 -3.63 16.97
CA VAL A 99 -3.43 -3.52 17.59
C VAL A 99 -2.54 -2.56 16.79
N TYR A 100 -2.52 -2.66 15.46
CA TYR A 100 -1.82 -1.72 14.59
C TYR A 100 -2.31 -0.28 14.76
N GLU A 101 -3.63 -0.05 14.77
CA GLU A 101 -4.17 1.30 14.97
C GLU A 101 -3.77 1.89 16.33
N ARG A 102 -3.74 1.08 17.40
CA ARG A 102 -3.24 1.52 18.71
C ARG A 102 -1.75 1.83 18.66
N ALA A 103 -0.97 1.02 17.96
CA ALA A 103 0.46 1.26 17.78
C ALA A 103 0.71 2.59 17.05
N LEU A 104 -0.02 2.85 15.95
CA LEU A 104 0.11 4.07 15.14
C LEU A 104 -0.35 5.34 15.87
N ARG A 105 -1.30 5.24 16.82
CA ARG A 105 -1.67 6.37 17.69
C ARG A 105 -0.54 6.77 18.64
N LYS A 106 0.30 5.81 19.07
CA LYS A 106 1.43 6.06 19.97
C LYS A 106 2.71 6.41 19.22
N PHE A 107 2.98 5.71 18.13
CA PHE A 107 4.18 5.86 17.30
C PHE A 107 3.83 6.41 15.91
N LYS A 108 3.23 7.61 15.89
CA LYS A 108 2.75 8.23 14.65
C LYS A 108 3.89 8.57 13.67
N ASP A 109 5.08 8.86 14.20
CA ASP A 109 6.24 9.33 13.43
C ASP A 109 7.03 8.18 12.78
N ASP A 110 6.81 6.94 13.23
CA ASP A 110 7.54 5.78 12.73
C ASP A 110 7.01 5.31 11.37
N GLN A 111 7.68 5.74 10.31
CA GLN A 111 7.33 5.36 8.93
C GLN A 111 7.41 3.85 8.69
N SER A 112 8.26 3.12 9.40
CA SER A 112 8.38 1.67 9.21
C SER A 112 7.17 0.92 9.74
N LEU A 113 6.58 1.39 10.86
CA LEU A 113 5.34 0.83 11.38
C LEU A 113 4.16 1.06 10.42
N TRP A 114 4.11 2.21 9.75
CA TRP A 114 3.14 2.47 8.69
C TRP A 114 3.29 1.50 7.51
N ARG A 115 4.52 1.24 7.07
CA ARG A 115 4.80 0.25 6.00
C ARG A 115 4.32 -1.14 6.38
N ASP A 116 4.64 -1.60 7.59
CA ASP A 116 4.21 -2.91 8.10
C ASP A 116 2.68 -3.03 8.12
N TYR A 117 2.00 -1.96 8.51
CA TYR A 117 0.54 -1.91 8.51
C TYR A 117 -0.05 -1.94 7.10
N PHE A 118 0.52 -1.20 6.15
CA PHE A 118 0.07 -1.25 4.75
C PHE A 118 0.26 -2.63 4.13
N ALA A 119 1.40 -3.27 4.39
CA ALA A 119 1.67 -4.64 3.96
C ALA A 119 0.64 -5.63 4.53
N PHE A 120 0.29 -5.48 5.81
CA PHE A 120 -0.76 -6.28 6.45
C PHE A 120 -2.15 -6.06 5.81
N LEU A 121 -2.54 -4.81 5.57
CA LEU A 121 -3.84 -4.52 4.95
C LEU A 121 -3.93 -5.03 3.51
N ARG A 122 -2.82 -4.97 2.77
CA ARG A 122 -2.70 -5.54 1.42
C ARG A 122 -2.83 -7.07 1.44
N ALA A 123 -2.12 -7.74 2.34
CA ALA A 123 -2.20 -9.19 2.50
C ALA A 123 -3.63 -9.67 2.85
N THR A 124 -4.38 -8.83 3.57
CA THR A 124 -5.77 -9.09 3.97
C THR A 124 -6.78 -8.68 2.88
N ARG A 125 -6.34 -8.01 1.80
CA ARG A 125 -7.19 -7.41 0.75
C ARG A 125 -8.23 -6.42 1.29
N SER A 126 -7.91 -5.71 2.37
CA SER A 126 -8.78 -4.70 2.96
C SER A 126 -8.53 -3.32 2.33
N HIS A 127 -8.94 -3.16 1.06
CA HIS A 127 -8.63 -1.96 0.27
C HIS A 127 -9.18 -0.67 0.87
N LYS A 128 -10.43 -0.69 1.40
CA LYS A 128 -11.04 0.48 2.04
C LYS A 128 -10.30 0.92 3.31
N ALA A 129 -9.83 -0.04 4.12
CA ALA A 129 -9.04 0.27 5.30
C ALA A 129 -7.67 0.84 4.90
N LEU A 130 -7.06 0.29 3.84
CA LEU A 130 -5.79 0.77 3.31
C LEU A 130 -5.87 2.21 2.80
N GLN A 131 -6.92 2.58 2.07
CA GLN A 131 -7.14 3.97 1.65
C GLN A 131 -7.25 4.93 2.83
N LYS A 132 -8.02 4.56 3.87
CA LYS A 132 -8.14 5.36 5.10
C LYS A 132 -6.80 5.48 5.83
N ALA A 133 -6.03 4.39 5.89
CA ALA A 133 -4.72 4.38 6.51
C ALA A 133 -3.72 5.27 5.75
N LEU A 134 -3.72 5.19 4.42
CA LEU A 134 -2.89 6.04 3.55
C LEU A 134 -3.24 7.51 3.69
N ALA A 135 -4.52 7.87 3.71
CA ALA A 135 -4.95 9.25 3.93
C ALA A 135 -4.45 9.80 5.28
N LYS A 136 -4.52 9.00 6.35
CA LYS A 136 -3.97 9.36 7.67
C LYS A 136 -2.45 9.51 7.63
N ALA A 137 -1.75 8.57 6.99
CA ALA A 137 -0.30 8.61 6.89
C ALA A 137 0.19 9.84 6.11
N LEU A 138 -0.44 10.17 4.99
CA LEU A 138 -0.09 11.36 4.18
C LEU A 138 -0.34 12.67 4.93
N ALA A 139 -1.34 12.72 5.82
CA ALA A 139 -1.58 13.88 6.67
C ALA A 139 -0.49 14.07 7.73
N LEU A 140 0.08 12.97 8.24
CA LEU A 140 1.13 12.97 9.26
C LEU A 140 2.54 13.11 8.66
N HIS A 141 2.75 12.59 7.45
CA HIS A 141 4.04 12.52 6.76
C HIS A 141 4.02 13.20 5.39
N PRO A 142 3.68 14.50 5.30
CA PRO A 142 3.57 15.18 4.00
C PRO A 142 4.92 15.32 3.28
N THR A 143 6.03 15.34 4.02
CA THR A 143 7.39 15.50 3.48
C THR A 143 7.99 14.21 2.91
N SER A 144 7.37 13.05 3.18
CA SER A 144 7.89 11.76 2.73
C SER A 144 7.43 11.47 1.30
N ALA A 145 8.32 11.67 0.31
CA ALA A 145 8.05 11.37 -1.09
C ALA A 145 7.64 9.90 -1.31
N GLY A 146 8.24 8.96 -0.57
CA GLY A 146 7.90 7.52 -0.67
C GLY A 146 6.45 7.21 -0.29
N MET A 147 5.89 7.90 0.71
CA MET A 147 4.48 7.72 1.09
C MET A 147 3.52 8.16 -0.02
N TRP A 148 3.84 9.27 -0.72
CA TRP A 148 3.06 9.74 -1.87
C TRP A 148 3.11 8.76 -3.03
N LEU A 149 4.30 8.24 -3.35
CA LEU A 149 4.49 7.25 -4.41
C LEU A 149 3.75 5.95 -4.13
N TYR A 150 3.84 5.46 -2.89
CA TYR A 150 3.12 4.26 -2.47
C TYR A 150 1.60 4.44 -2.60
N ALA A 151 1.06 5.58 -2.15
CA ALA A 151 -0.37 5.86 -2.25
C ALA A 151 -0.85 5.97 -3.70
N ALA A 152 -0.11 6.68 -4.55
CA ALA A 152 -0.43 6.80 -5.98
C ALA A 152 -0.34 5.45 -6.71
N GLY A 153 0.70 4.67 -6.40
CA GLY A 153 0.88 3.32 -6.91
C GLY A 153 -0.29 2.41 -6.55
N PHE A 154 -0.73 2.44 -5.29
CA PHE A 154 -1.89 1.68 -4.82
C PHE A 154 -3.19 2.06 -5.56
N GLU A 155 -3.50 3.34 -5.71
CA GLU A 155 -4.71 3.79 -6.43
C GLU A 155 -4.69 3.38 -7.91
N TYR A 156 -3.53 3.41 -8.56
CA TYR A 156 -3.43 3.00 -9.96
C TYR A 156 -3.42 1.49 -10.15
N SER A 157 -2.55 0.76 -9.43
CA SER A 157 -2.30 -0.66 -9.69
C SER A 157 -3.36 -1.57 -9.09
N VAL A 158 -3.97 -1.18 -7.96
CA VAL A 158 -4.94 -2.02 -7.26
C VAL A 158 -6.36 -1.56 -7.53
N GLN A 159 -6.64 -0.25 -7.47
CA GLN A 159 -8.00 0.29 -7.70
C GLN A 159 -8.28 0.64 -9.17
N GLY A 160 -7.25 0.75 -10.02
CA GLY A 160 -7.42 1.16 -11.41
C GLY A 160 -7.78 2.65 -11.58
N ASN A 161 -7.67 3.45 -10.52
CA ASN A 161 -8.10 4.85 -10.54
C ASN A 161 -6.93 5.79 -10.91
N ALA A 162 -6.70 5.94 -12.21
CA ALA A 162 -5.66 6.83 -12.74
C ALA A 162 -5.86 8.31 -12.35
N ALA A 163 -7.11 8.78 -12.27
CA ALA A 163 -7.41 10.15 -11.89
C ALA A 163 -7.06 10.44 -10.43
N ALA A 164 -7.35 9.51 -9.51
CA ALA A 164 -6.96 9.63 -8.11
C ALA A 164 -5.44 9.57 -7.93
N ALA A 165 -4.77 8.64 -8.62
CA ALA A 165 -3.31 8.53 -8.62
C ALA A 165 -2.64 9.83 -9.09
N ARG A 166 -3.11 10.42 -10.20
CA ARG A 166 -2.62 11.71 -10.71
C ARG A 166 -2.80 12.84 -9.69
N LYS A 167 -3.97 12.94 -9.06
CA LYS A 167 -4.24 13.94 -8.02
C LYS A 167 -3.30 13.79 -6.81
N LEU A 168 -3.01 12.55 -6.40
CA LEU A 168 -2.06 12.26 -5.31
C LEU A 168 -0.64 12.67 -5.68
N LEU A 169 -0.17 12.33 -6.88
CA LEU A 169 1.16 12.71 -7.37
C LEU A 169 1.31 14.23 -7.46
N GLN A 170 0.34 14.93 -8.05
CA GLN A 170 0.35 16.40 -8.13
C GLN A 170 0.35 17.05 -6.74
N ARG A 171 -0.42 16.52 -5.78
CA ARG A 171 -0.39 17.00 -4.41
C ARG A 171 0.97 16.74 -3.75
N GLY A 172 1.54 15.56 -3.97
CA GLY A 172 2.87 15.22 -3.49
C GLY A 172 3.94 16.16 -4.02
N LEU A 173 3.90 16.50 -5.32
CA LEU A 173 4.84 17.43 -5.96
C LEU A 173 4.74 18.84 -5.38
N ARG A 174 3.52 19.32 -5.05
CA ARG A 174 3.34 20.60 -4.35
C ARG A 174 4.02 20.61 -2.97
N MET A 175 3.94 19.51 -2.22
CA MET A 175 4.57 19.40 -0.90
C MET A 175 6.09 19.18 -1.00
N ASN A 176 6.53 18.38 -1.97
CA ASN A 176 7.89 17.90 -2.13
C ASN A 176 8.48 18.30 -3.48
N GLY A 177 8.45 19.59 -3.81
CA GLY A 177 8.85 20.09 -5.13
C GLY A 177 10.33 19.84 -5.48
N GLY A 178 11.19 19.68 -4.47
CA GLY A 178 12.61 19.35 -4.65
C GLY A 178 12.90 17.84 -4.82
N SER A 179 11.90 16.96 -4.68
CA SER A 179 12.13 15.51 -4.75
C SER A 179 12.21 15.03 -6.18
N GLN A 180 13.42 14.77 -6.65
CA GLN A 180 13.69 14.19 -7.98
C GLN A 180 12.93 12.87 -8.19
N ARG A 181 12.92 11.99 -7.17
CA ARG A 181 12.23 10.68 -7.22
C ARG A 181 10.74 10.83 -7.55
N LEU A 182 10.08 11.82 -6.96
CA LEU A 182 8.65 12.05 -7.17
C LEU A 182 8.34 12.56 -8.57
N TRP A 183 9.19 13.44 -9.10
CA TRP A 183 9.10 13.91 -10.49
C TRP A 183 9.27 12.77 -11.49
N VAL A 184 10.34 11.97 -11.37
CA VAL A 184 10.58 10.83 -12.28
C VAL A 184 9.39 9.88 -12.32
N GLU A 185 8.87 9.50 -11.16
CA GLU A 185 7.75 8.56 -11.09
C GLU A 185 6.45 9.17 -11.61
N SER A 186 6.23 10.48 -11.41
CA SER A 186 5.06 11.16 -11.95
C SER A 186 5.09 11.19 -13.48
N PHE A 187 6.23 11.52 -14.08
CA PHE A 187 6.40 11.46 -15.53
C PHE A 187 6.29 10.03 -16.07
N ALA A 188 6.93 9.07 -15.41
CA ALA A 188 6.85 7.66 -15.79
C ALA A 188 5.40 7.14 -15.69
N PHE A 189 4.63 7.57 -14.69
CA PHE A 189 3.22 7.24 -14.55
C PHE A 189 2.40 7.77 -15.73
N GLU A 190 2.54 9.04 -16.11
CA GLU A 190 1.79 9.61 -17.25
C GLU A 190 2.13 8.92 -18.56
N LEU A 191 3.40 8.58 -18.77
CA LEU A 191 3.82 7.86 -19.97
C LEU A 191 3.25 6.44 -20.03
N ARG A 192 3.29 5.71 -18.92
CA ARG A 192 2.65 4.39 -18.82
C ARG A 192 1.14 4.48 -19.08
N TYR A 193 0.48 5.50 -18.54
CA TYR A 193 -0.94 5.73 -18.76
C TYR A 193 -1.26 6.04 -20.23
N ALA A 194 -0.50 6.92 -20.87
CA ALA A 194 -0.65 7.26 -22.29
C ALA A 194 -0.44 6.04 -23.20
N ARG A 195 0.60 5.24 -22.93
CA ARG A 195 0.85 3.97 -23.63
C ARG A 195 -0.31 3.00 -23.47
N GLY A 196 -0.82 2.82 -22.25
CA GLY A 196 -1.96 1.93 -21.99
C GLY A 196 -3.24 2.38 -22.70
N LEU A 197 -3.51 3.69 -22.71
CA LEU A 197 -4.68 4.23 -23.40
C LEU A 197 -4.59 4.01 -24.91
N ARG A 198 -3.40 4.18 -25.49
CA ARG A 198 -3.17 3.95 -26.90
C ARG A 198 -3.35 2.49 -27.30
N LEU A 199 -2.70 1.57 -26.58
CA LEU A 199 -2.85 0.14 -26.81
C LEU A 199 -4.32 -0.27 -26.74
N ARG A 200 -5.08 0.27 -25.78
CA ARG A 200 -6.51 0.03 -25.67
C ARG A 200 -7.28 0.52 -26.91
N ARG A 201 -6.97 1.70 -27.43
CA ARG A 201 -7.59 2.23 -28.67
C ARG A 201 -7.28 1.35 -29.87
N GLU A 202 -6.03 0.87 -29.99
CA GLU A 202 -5.61 -0.07 -31.04
C GLU A 202 -6.37 -1.40 -30.94
N THR A 203 -6.45 -2.00 -29.73
CA THR A 203 -7.20 -3.25 -29.53
C THR A 203 -8.70 -3.12 -29.80
N LEU A 204 -9.26 -1.93 -29.62
CA LEU A 204 -10.67 -1.66 -29.88
C LEU A 204 -10.95 -1.34 -31.35
N GLY A 205 -9.94 -1.38 -32.24
CA GLY A 205 -10.09 -1.01 -33.65
C GLY A 205 -10.42 0.47 -33.87
N LEU A 206 -10.22 1.30 -32.84
CA LEU A 206 -10.38 2.76 -32.87
C LEU A 206 -9.05 3.46 -33.20
N SER A 207 -8.06 2.71 -33.72
CA SER A 207 -6.89 3.32 -34.33
C SER A 207 -7.38 4.20 -35.47
N MET A 208 -7.04 5.49 -35.42
CA MET A 208 -7.34 6.40 -36.53
C MET A 208 -6.80 5.76 -37.82
N PRO A 209 -7.59 5.68 -38.91
CA PRO A 209 -7.01 5.48 -40.22
C PRO A 209 -6.11 6.69 -40.45
N VAL A 210 -4.81 6.46 -40.48
CA VAL A 210 -3.88 7.45 -40.99
C VAL A 210 -4.01 7.33 -42.51
N ASP A 211 -4.81 8.20 -43.11
CA ASP A 211 -4.84 8.31 -44.56
C ASP A 211 -3.44 8.74 -45.02
N GLY A 212 -2.79 7.83 -45.73
CA GLY A 212 -1.56 8.10 -46.47
C GLY A 212 -0.25 7.85 -45.71
N GLY A 213 0.11 6.59 -45.48
CA GLY A 213 1.51 6.10 -45.41
C GLY A 213 2.50 6.73 -44.39
N GLU A 214 2.11 7.77 -43.67
CA GLU A 214 2.92 8.44 -42.67
C GLU A 214 2.76 7.69 -41.34
N GLU A 215 3.89 7.39 -40.71
CA GLU A 215 3.88 6.86 -39.35
C GLU A 215 3.12 7.86 -38.47
N ASP A 216 2.00 7.42 -37.89
CA ASP A 216 1.17 8.18 -36.97
C ASP A 216 2.09 9.07 -36.10
N PRO A 217 2.03 10.42 -36.21
CA PRO A 217 3.02 11.30 -35.59
C PRO A 217 3.02 11.17 -34.07
N GLY A 218 1.88 10.75 -33.49
CA GLY A 218 1.82 10.36 -32.08
C GLY A 218 2.58 9.07 -31.77
N ARG A 219 2.72 8.14 -32.73
CA ARG A 219 3.53 6.90 -32.64
C ARG A 219 5.00 7.21 -32.66
N ALA A 220 5.43 8.02 -33.62
CA ALA A 220 6.80 8.51 -33.69
C ALA A 220 7.15 9.31 -32.42
N ALA A 221 6.30 10.25 -31.99
CA ALA A 221 6.53 11.03 -30.78
C ALA A 221 6.53 10.17 -29.49
N LEU A 222 5.62 9.20 -29.35
CA LEU A 222 5.63 8.30 -28.19
C LEU A 222 6.84 7.37 -28.23
N ALA A 223 7.22 6.87 -29.41
CA ALA A 223 8.40 6.04 -29.60
C ALA A 223 9.69 6.83 -29.32
N GLU A 224 9.75 8.11 -29.68
CA GLU A 224 10.87 9.04 -29.40
C GLU A 224 10.93 9.43 -27.90
N VAL A 225 9.77 9.62 -27.26
CA VAL A 225 9.70 9.84 -25.80
C VAL A 225 10.09 8.57 -25.04
N LEU A 226 9.67 7.40 -25.51
CA LEU A 226 10.11 6.09 -24.99
C LEU A 226 11.56 5.78 -25.38
N ALA A 227 12.08 6.37 -26.47
CA ALA A 227 13.49 6.33 -26.89
C ALA A 227 14.40 7.05 -25.87
N GLY A 228 13.81 7.84 -24.96
CA GLY A 228 14.51 8.51 -23.85
C GLY A 228 15.01 9.90 -24.23
N GLU A 229 15.18 10.18 -25.52
CA GLU A 229 15.68 11.45 -26.04
C GLU A 229 14.69 12.59 -25.85
N ALA A 230 13.42 12.39 -26.25
CA ALA A 230 12.39 13.41 -26.06
C ALA A 230 11.89 13.48 -24.60
N GLY A 231 11.89 12.37 -23.86
CA GLY A 231 11.60 12.37 -22.41
C GLY A 231 12.60 13.21 -21.62
N ALA A 232 13.90 13.04 -21.88
CA ALA A 232 14.95 13.86 -21.30
C ALA A 232 14.91 15.32 -21.78
N ARG A 233 14.37 15.60 -22.98
CA ARG A 233 14.23 16.95 -23.55
C ARG A 233 13.03 17.69 -22.96
N VAL A 234 11.89 17.02 -22.79
CA VAL A 234 10.71 17.57 -22.08
C VAL A 234 11.02 17.81 -20.62
N VAL A 235 11.74 16.90 -19.96
CA VAL A 235 12.20 17.10 -18.59
C VAL A 235 13.21 18.25 -18.49
N ARG A 236 14.16 18.37 -19.42
CA ARG A 236 15.05 19.54 -19.50
C ARG A 236 14.27 20.85 -19.67
N ASN A 237 13.38 20.91 -20.65
CA ASN A 237 12.57 22.11 -20.94
C ASN A 237 11.62 22.47 -19.79
N ALA A 238 11.01 21.48 -19.13
CA ALA A 238 10.18 21.70 -17.93
C ALA A 238 11.01 22.18 -16.73
N CYS A 239 12.24 21.66 -16.58
CA CYS A 239 13.19 22.12 -15.56
C CYS A 239 13.77 23.51 -15.85
N ASP A 240 13.73 23.98 -17.10
CA ASP A 240 14.18 25.30 -17.51
C ASP A 240 13.06 26.35 -17.42
N ALA A 241 11.79 25.93 -17.51
CA ALA A 241 10.62 26.78 -17.30
C ALA A 241 10.28 27.00 -15.81
N GLU A 242 10.49 26.02 -14.93
CA GLU A 242 10.38 26.22 -13.48
C GLU A 242 11.74 26.62 -12.88
N GLN A 243 11.87 27.87 -12.45
CA GLN A 243 13.00 28.35 -11.65
C GLN A 243 13.18 27.47 -10.39
N SER A 244 14.14 26.55 -10.50
CA SER A 244 14.62 25.50 -9.60
C SER A 244 14.25 25.57 -8.10
N LYS A 245 13.54 24.54 -7.64
CA LYS A 245 13.75 23.91 -6.31
C LYS A 245 14.37 22.51 -6.41
N VAL A 246 14.63 22.00 -7.61
CA VAL A 246 15.30 20.71 -7.84
C VAL A 246 16.77 20.99 -8.17
N ALA A 247 17.67 20.52 -7.30
CA ALA A 247 19.09 20.86 -7.35
C ALA A 247 19.84 20.18 -8.52
N ASP A 248 19.43 18.98 -8.96
CA ASP A 248 20.18 18.21 -9.97
C ASP A 248 19.33 17.84 -11.20
N LYS A 249 19.24 18.78 -12.14
CA LYS A 249 18.50 18.65 -13.41
C LYS A 249 19.03 17.52 -14.31
N ALA A 250 20.34 17.31 -14.35
CA ALA A 250 20.98 16.28 -15.17
C ALA A 250 20.73 14.86 -14.62
N ALA A 251 20.75 14.71 -13.28
CA ALA A 251 20.43 13.46 -12.62
C ALA A 251 18.97 13.06 -12.86
N LEU A 252 18.04 14.02 -12.90
CA LEU A 252 16.62 13.78 -13.17
C LEU A 252 16.42 13.16 -14.56
N ALA A 253 17.06 13.73 -15.58
CA ALA A 253 17.02 13.23 -16.95
C ALA A 253 17.65 11.83 -17.08
N ALA A 254 18.79 11.59 -16.42
CA ALA A 254 19.44 10.28 -16.42
C ALA A 254 18.60 9.21 -15.69
N ALA A 255 18.02 9.53 -14.54
CA ALA A 255 17.15 8.63 -13.78
C ALA A 255 15.85 8.30 -14.55
N LEU A 256 15.29 9.28 -15.26
CA LEU A 256 14.15 9.06 -16.15
C LEU A 256 14.53 8.14 -17.31
N ALA A 257 15.65 8.39 -17.98
CA ALA A 257 16.14 7.55 -19.07
C ALA A 257 16.40 6.11 -18.62
N ALA A 258 16.98 5.90 -17.45
CA ALA A 258 17.20 4.57 -16.86
C ALA A 258 15.88 3.83 -16.60
N LYS A 259 14.92 4.48 -15.93
CA LYS A 259 13.59 3.88 -15.66
C LYS A 259 12.79 3.59 -16.92
N LEU A 260 12.94 4.42 -17.95
CA LEU A 260 12.31 4.22 -19.24
C LEU A 260 12.97 3.08 -20.04
N GLY A 261 14.29 2.94 -19.92
CA GLY A 261 15.04 1.80 -20.47
C GLY A 261 14.60 0.46 -19.89
N GLU A 262 14.38 0.38 -18.57
CA GLU A 262 13.85 -0.83 -17.90
C GLU A 262 12.43 -1.19 -18.39
N THR A 263 11.59 -0.19 -18.68
CA THR A 263 10.24 -0.43 -19.25
C THR A 263 10.24 -0.90 -20.71
N ARG A 264 11.40 -0.96 -21.39
CA ARG A 264 11.54 -1.58 -22.72
C ARG A 264 11.69 -3.10 -22.68
N LEU A 265 12.18 -3.67 -21.58
CA LEU A 265 12.56 -5.09 -21.51
C LEU A 265 11.52 -6.03 -20.87
N GLY A 266 10.35 -5.54 -20.45
CA GLY A 266 9.32 -6.36 -19.81
C GLY A 266 7.94 -6.17 -20.43
N GLY A 267 7.54 -7.09 -21.31
CA GLY A 267 6.16 -7.24 -21.78
C GLY A 267 5.19 -7.77 -20.72
N GLU A 268 5.67 -8.07 -19.52
CA GLU A 268 4.83 -8.41 -18.38
C GLU A 268 4.73 -7.21 -17.44
N GLN A 269 3.51 -6.74 -17.20
CA GLN A 269 3.22 -5.92 -16.04
C GLN A 269 3.86 -6.62 -14.83
N PRO A 270 4.85 -6.04 -14.13
CA PRO A 270 5.28 -6.62 -12.88
C PRO A 270 4.03 -6.65 -12.01
N ARG A 271 3.61 -7.86 -11.59
CA ARG A 271 2.42 -8.09 -10.74
C ARG A 271 2.22 -6.87 -9.85
N ALA A 272 1.08 -6.18 -9.96
CA ALA A 272 0.78 -4.88 -9.32
C ALA A 272 1.28 -4.69 -7.87
N ALA A 273 1.49 -5.80 -7.15
CA ALA A 273 2.15 -5.88 -5.86
C ALA A 273 3.66 -5.48 -5.84
N ALA A 274 4.48 -5.90 -6.80
CA ALA A 274 5.93 -5.73 -6.77
C ALA A 274 6.37 -4.28 -7.04
N ALA A 275 5.69 -3.58 -7.95
CA ALA A 275 6.00 -2.18 -8.28
C ALA A 275 5.70 -1.21 -7.11
N VAL A 276 4.76 -1.57 -6.24
CA VAL A 276 4.37 -0.75 -5.08
C VAL A 276 5.35 -0.95 -3.92
N ASP A 277 5.94 -2.15 -3.78
CA ASP A 277 6.95 -2.44 -2.77
C ASP A 277 8.31 -1.79 -3.08
N ALA A 278 8.66 -1.62 -4.36
CA ALA A 278 9.87 -0.91 -4.80
C ALA A 278 9.78 0.63 -4.69
N ALA A 279 8.59 1.18 -4.44
CA ALA A 279 8.35 2.62 -4.32
C ALA A 279 8.63 3.18 -2.90
N LEU A 280 8.99 2.31 -1.95
CA LEU A 280 9.47 2.65 -0.61
C LEU A 280 10.99 2.61 -0.61
#